data_AF-A0A2W2EWZ6-F1
#
_entry.id   AF-A0A2W2EWZ6-F1
#
_cell.length_a   1.000
_cell.length_b   1.000
_cell.length_c   1.000
_cell.angle_alpha   90.00
_cell.angle_beta   90.00
_cell.angle_gamma   90.00
#
_symmetry.space_group_name_H-M   'P 1'
#
loop_
_entity.id
_entity.type
_entity.pdbx_description
1 polymer ?
#
loop_
_entity_poly.entity_id
_entity_poly.type
_entity_poly.pdbx_seq_one_letter_code
_entity_poly.pdbx_strand_id
1 'polypeptide(L)'
;MWSDARLCYGGDYNPEQWPARVWAEDVTLMRRARVNLVTVGVFAWSRLEPAPGRYTFDWLDQVLDLLHTGGIRVALATPTASPPPWFSLAHPGALPVTAD
;
A
#
# COMPACT_ATOMS: atom_id res chain seq x y z
N MET A 1 -19.06 -11.57 -0.12
CA MET A 1 -19.05 -10.32 -0.93
C MET A 1 -19.78 -9.26 -0.12
N TRP A 2 -19.21 -8.06 0.02
CA TRP A 2 -19.68 -7.07 0.99
C TRP A 2 -21.08 -6.57 0.57
N SER A 3 -22.06 -6.77 1.44
CA SER A 3 -23.48 -6.64 1.12
C SER A 3 -24.07 -5.28 1.50
N ASP A 4 -23.28 -4.38 2.05
CA ASP A 4 -23.75 -3.08 2.50
C ASP A 4 -23.48 -2.03 1.39
N ALA A 5 -24.56 -1.51 0.80
CA ALA A 5 -24.56 -0.61 -0.36
C ALA A 5 -24.06 0.82 -0.04
N ARG A 6 -23.11 0.95 0.89
CA ARG A 6 -22.51 2.23 1.28
C ARG A 6 -21.50 2.68 0.23
N LEU A 7 -21.54 3.97 -0.09
CA LEU A 7 -20.54 4.63 -0.93
C LEU A 7 -19.13 4.40 -0.35
N CYS A 8 -18.20 3.95 -1.18
CA CYS A 8 -16.79 3.88 -0.81
C CYS A 8 -16.21 5.29 -0.69
N TYR A 9 -15.63 5.61 0.47
CA TYR A 9 -15.06 6.93 0.74
C TYR A 9 -13.69 6.79 1.40
N GLY A 10 -12.69 7.43 0.79
CA GLY A 10 -11.30 7.46 1.21
C GLY A 10 -10.39 7.70 0.02
N GLY A 11 -9.23 7.04 -0.02
CA GLY A 11 -8.25 7.21 -1.09
C GLY A 11 -6.98 6.40 -0.82
N ASP A 12 -5.92 6.75 -1.52
CA ASP A 12 -4.63 6.09 -1.40
C ASP A 12 -4.00 6.39 -0.04
N TYR A 13 -3.58 5.34 0.66
CA TYR A 13 -2.86 5.42 1.92
C TYR A 13 -1.50 4.75 1.75
N ASN A 14 -0.43 5.53 1.94
CA ASN A 14 0.96 5.13 1.76
C ASN A 14 1.71 5.11 3.12
N PRO A 15 1.33 4.23 4.06
CA PRO A 15 1.90 4.20 5.41
C PRO A 15 3.39 3.87 5.42
N GLU A 16 3.90 3.18 4.41
CA GLU A 16 5.31 2.83 4.27
C GLU A 16 6.24 4.04 4.11
N GLN A 17 5.67 5.21 3.80
CA GLN A 17 6.38 6.48 3.66
C GLN A 17 6.47 7.25 5.00
N TRP A 18 5.77 6.78 6.04
CA TRP A 18 5.71 7.41 7.35
C TRP A 18 6.20 6.49 8.46
N PRO A 19 6.77 7.02 9.55
CA PRO A 19 7.14 6.21 10.70
C PRO A 19 5.91 5.52 11.33
N ALA A 20 6.08 4.28 11.81
CA ALA A 20 4.98 3.45 12.34
C ALA A 20 4.13 4.11 13.45
N ARG A 21 4.71 5.05 14.21
CA ARG A 21 3.98 5.82 15.23
C ARG A 21 2.81 6.65 14.68
N VAL A 22 2.81 6.96 13.39
CA VAL A 22 1.78 7.80 12.74
C VAL A 22 0.52 6.98 12.39
N TRP A 23 0.66 5.68 12.11
CA TRP A 23 -0.43 4.88 11.56
C TRP A 23 -1.67 4.79 12.47
N ALA A 24 -1.47 4.72 13.79
CA ALA A 24 -2.58 4.69 14.74
C ALA A 24 -3.36 6.02 14.78
N GLU A 25 -2.65 7.15 14.63
CA GLU A 25 -3.27 8.47 14.53
C GLU A 25 -4.04 8.61 13.22
N ASP A 26 -3.46 8.16 12.10
CA ASP A 26 -4.14 8.15 10.80
C ASP A 26 -5.46 7.40 10.86
N VAL A 27 -5.47 6.17 11.41
CA VAL A 27 -6.71 5.38 11.57
C VAL A 27 -7.73 6.11 12.45
N THR A 28 -7.28 6.77 13.52
CA THR A 28 -8.16 7.56 14.37
C THR A 28 -8.79 8.73 13.61
N LEU A 29 -8.01 9.44 12.81
CA LEU A 29 -8.47 10.56 12.00
C LEU A 29 -9.39 10.11 10.85
N MET A 30 -9.05 9.01 10.18
CA MET A 30 -9.89 8.39 9.15
C MET A 30 -11.27 8.02 9.70
N ARG A 31 -11.34 7.43 10.90
CA ARG A 31 -12.60 7.13 11.58
C ARG A 31 -13.41 8.38 11.88
N ARG A 32 -12.77 9.46 12.36
CA ARG A 32 -13.43 10.75 12.61
C ARG A 32 -13.98 11.37 11.32
N ALA A 33 -13.23 11.23 10.21
CA ALA A 33 -13.64 11.67 8.88
C ALA A 33 -14.65 10.73 8.19
N ARG A 34 -14.96 9.58 8.79
CA ARG A 34 -15.83 8.53 8.23
C ARG A 34 -15.30 7.89 6.94
N VAL A 35 -13.98 7.89 6.75
CA VAL A 35 -13.32 7.07 5.72
C VAL A 35 -13.63 5.61 5.98
N ASN A 36 -14.01 4.88 4.93
CA ASN A 36 -14.47 3.50 5.01
C ASN A 36 -13.75 2.55 4.04
N LEU A 37 -12.86 3.06 3.19
CA LEU A 37 -12.02 2.30 2.28
C LEU A 37 -10.73 3.07 1.99
N VAL A 38 -9.58 2.41 2.04
CA VAL A 38 -8.31 2.97 1.56
C VAL A 38 -7.62 2.01 0.59
N THR A 39 -6.84 2.57 -0.35
CA THR A 39 -5.99 1.79 -1.26
C THR A 39 -4.59 1.69 -0.66
N VAL A 40 -4.05 0.48 -0.51
CA VAL A 40 -2.75 0.26 0.16
C VAL A 40 -1.81 -0.50 -0.78
N GLY A 41 -0.53 -0.10 -0.77
CA GLY A 41 0.55 -0.85 -1.38
C GLY A 41 0.77 -0.61 -2.87
N VAL A 42 0.18 0.44 -3.46
CA VAL A 42 0.24 0.72 -4.91
C VAL A 42 1.68 0.77 -5.44
N PHE A 43 2.57 1.45 -4.72
CA PHE A 43 3.98 1.65 -5.10
C PHE A 43 4.97 0.96 -4.16
N ALA A 44 4.50 -0.03 -3.38
CA ALA A 44 5.25 -0.58 -2.26
C ALA A 44 6.21 -1.73 -2.61
N TRP A 45 6.45 -2.04 -3.90
CA TRP A 45 7.30 -3.17 -4.29
C TRP A 45 8.69 -3.08 -3.65
N SER A 46 9.36 -1.92 -3.74
CA SER A 46 10.68 -1.75 -3.14
C SER A 46 10.74 -1.97 -1.63
N ARG A 47 9.62 -1.71 -0.94
CA ARG A 47 9.52 -1.95 0.50
C ARG A 47 9.22 -3.41 0.83
N LEU A 48 8.45 -4.09 -0.02
CA LEU A 48 8.06 -5.49 0.15
C LEU A 48 9.13 -6.47 -0.32
N GLU A 49 9.89 -6.13 -1.35
CA GLU A 49 11.01 -6.92 -1.91
C GLU A 49 12.28 -6.05 -2.00
N PRO A 50 12.93 -5.72 -0.86
CA PRO A 50 14.10 -4.85 -0.83
C PRO A 50 15.32 -5.40 -1.58
N ALA A 51 15.38 -6.72 -1.81
CA ALA A 51 16.40 -7.39 -2.60
C ALA A 51 15.77 -8.58 -3.35
N PRO A 52 16.34 -9.04 -4.48
CA PRO A 52 15.76 -10.12 -5.28
C PRO A 52 15.39 -11.35 -4.44
N GLY A 53 14.12 -11.75 -4.48
CA GLY A 53 13.58 -12.91 -3.76
C GLY A 53 13.50 -12.77 -2.24
N ARG A 54 13.90 -11.62 -1.66
CA ARG A 54 13.80 -11.35 -0.22
C ARG A 54 12.57 -10.50 0.06
N TYR A 55 11.55 -11.12 0.62
CA TYR A 55 10.30 -10.44 0.96
C TYR A 55 10.19 -10.07 2.44
N THR A 56 9.59 -8.91 2.73
CA THR A 56 9.26 -8.47 4.10
C THR A 56 7.83 -7.93 4.16
N PHE A 57 6.92 -8.67 4.82
CA PHE A 57 5.50 -8.36 4.90
C PHE A 57 5.04 -7.79 6.25
N ASP A 58 5.84 -7.92 7.32
CA ASP A 58 5.46 -7.56 8.70
C ASP A 58 4.84 -6.16 8.84
N TRP A 59 5.36 -5.17 8.12
CA TRP A 59 4.84 -3.80 8.16
C TRP A 59 3.45 -3.70 7.52
N LEU A 60 3.21 -4.45 6.44
CA LEU A 60 1.94 -4.45 5.73
C LEU A 60 0.89 -5.16 6.60
N ASP A 61 1.25 -6.29 7.20
CA ASP A 61 0.38 -7.00 8.15
C ASP A 61 -0.07 -6.08 9.29
N GLN A 62 0.88 -5.36 9.91
CA GLN A 62 0.57 -4.40 10.99
C GLN A 62 -0.39 -3.29 10.53
N VAL A 63 -0.19 -2.74 9.32
CA VAL A 63 -1.08 -1.72 8.75
C VAL A 63 -2.47 -2.29 8.48
N LEU A 64 -2.56 -3.48 7.89
CA LEU A 64 -3.83 -4.13 7.57
C LEU A 64 -4.63 -4.45 8.83
N ASP A 65 -3.96 -4.91 9.90
CA ASP A 65 -4.57 -5.16 11.21
C ASP A 65 -5.12 -3.88 11.85
N LEU A 66 -4.35 -2.79 11.78
CA LEU A 66 -4.78 -1.48 12.28
C LEU A 66 -6.02 -0.96 11.52
N LEU A 67 -6.00 -1.04 10.19
CA LEU A 67 -7.13 -0.63 9.34
C LEU A 67 -8.36 -1.49 9.62
N HIS A 68 -8.19 -2.81 9.69
CA HIS A 68 -9.27 -3.76 10.00
C HIS A 68 -9.89 -3.47 11.37
N THR A 69 -9.07 -3.33 12.41
CA THR A 69 -9.50 -2.96 13.77
C THR A 69 -10.19 -1.59 13.80
N GLY A 70 -9.75 -0.68 12.93
CA GLY A 70 -10.38 0.62 12.72
C GLY A 70 -11.73 0.58 12.00
N GLY A 71 -12.16 -0.58 11.50
CA GLY A 71 -13.36 -0.73 10.66
C GLY A 71 -13.20 -0.15 9.25
N ILE A 72 -11.95 0.08 8.81
CA ILE A 72 -11.61 0.62 7.50
C ILE A 72 -11.26 -0.53 6.58
N ARG A 73 -11.88 -0.52 5.41
CA ARG A 73 -11.70 -1.55 4.40
C ARG A 73 -10.46 -1.26 3.55
N VAL A 74 -9.88 -2.29 2.95
CA VAL A 74 -8.68 -2.14 2.12
C VAL A 74 -8.93 -2.61 0.69
N ALA A 75 -8.63 -1.74 -0.27
CA ALA A 75 -8.39 -2.10 -1.67
C ALA A 75 -6.89 -2.39 -1.81
N LEU A 76 -6.50 -3.65 -1.72
CA LEU A 76 -5.10 -4.05 -1.73
C LEU A 76 -4.57 -4.09 -3.18
N ALA A 77 -3.51 -3.33 -3.45
CA ALA A 77 -2.85 -3.33 -4.76
C ALA A 77 -1.89 -4.53 -4.93
N THR A 78 -1.39 -4.74 -6.15
CA THR A 78 -0.40 -5.79 -6.53
C THR A 78 1.06 -5.32 -6.45
N PRO A 79 1.34 -4.23 -5.74
CA PRO A 79 2.53 -3.35 -5.84
C PRO A 79 3.29 -3.13 -7.16
N THR A 80 2.80 -3.60 -8.31
CA THR A 80 3.61 -3.66 -9.54
C THR A 80 3.74 -2.34 -10.32
N ALA A 81 3.22 -1.22 -9.80
CA ALA A 81 3.24 0.06 -10.52
C ALA A 81 4.62 0.71 -10.62
N SER A 82 5.51 0.44 -9.65
CA SER A 82 6.88 0.98 -9.63
C SER A 82 7.86 -0.08 -9.11
N PRO A 83 8.70 -0.67 -9.98
CA PRO A 83 9.66 -1.69 -9.57
C PRO A 83 10.82 -1.11 -8.74
N PRO A 84 11.46 -1.91 -7.88
CA PRO A 84 12.62 -1.48 -7.11
C PRO A 84 13.84 -1.17 -7.99
N PRO A 85 14.79 -0.33 -7.52
CA PRO A 85 16.00 -0.02 -8.28
C PRO A 85 16.83 -1.24 -8.70
N TRP A 86 16.88 -2.29 -7.86
CA TRP A 86 17.61 -3.51 -8.20
C TRP A 86 17.03 -4.22 -9.42
N PHE A 87 15.71 -4.12 -9.65
CA PHE A 87 15.04 -4.81 -10.75
C PHE A 87 15.48 -4.27 -12.10
N SER A 88 15.49 -2.95 -12.28
CA SER A 88 15.94 -2.32 -13.53
C SER A 88 17.42 -2.57 -13.81
N LEU A 89 18.25 -2.69 -12.77
CA LEU A 89 19.67 -3.04 -12.92
C LEU A 89 19.86 -4.50 -13.36
N ALA A 90 19.08 -5.42 -12.80
CA ALA A 90 19.12 -6.84 -13.16
C ALA A 90 18.42 -7.16 -14.50
N HIS A 91 17.42 -6.35 -14.86
CA HIS A 91 16.61 -6.51 -16.06
C HIS A 91 16.55 -5.20 -16.88
N PRO A 92 17.66 -4.75 -17.49
CA PRO A 92 17.67 -3.48 -18.25
C PRO A 92 16.65 -3.44 -19.40
N GLY A 93 16.36 -4.60 -20.01
CA GLY A 93 15.36 -4.71 -21.09
C GLY A 93 13.91 -4.51 -20.65
N ALA A 94 13.63 -4.43 -19.34
CA ALA A 94 12.31 -4.09 -18.81
C ALA A 94 12.06 -2.57 -18.77
N LEU A 95 13.10 -1.74 -18.96
CA LEU A 95 12.95 -0.30 -18.99
C LEU A 95 12.20 0.14 -20.26
N PRO A 96 11.27 1.11 -20.16
CA PRO A 96 10.65 1.69 -21.34
C PRO A 96 11.71 2.41 -22.17
N VAL A 97 11.57 2.33 -23.50
CA VAL A 97 12.29 3.19 -24.45
C VAL A 97 11.41 4.37 -24.81
N THR A 98 12.03 5.51 -25.04
CA THR A 98 11.37 6.66 -25.64
C THR A 98 11.13 6.39 -27.13
N ALA A 99 10.41 7.29 -27.80
CA ALA A 99 10.01 7.08 -29.20
C ALA A 99 11.12 7.36 -30.22
N ASP A 100 12.18 8.07 -29.80
CA ASP A 100 13.40 8.38 -30.57
C ASP A 100 14.40 7.23 -30.58
#